data_AF-A0A317JFA3-F1
#
_entry.id   AF-A0A317JFA3-F1
#
_cell.length_a   1.000
_cell.length_b   1.000
_cell.length_c   1.000
_cell.angle_alpha   90.00
_cell.angle_beta   90.00
_cell.angle_gamma   90.00
#
_symmetry.space_group_name_H-M   'P 1'
#
loop_
_entity.id
_entity.type
_entity.pdbx_description
1 polymer ?
#
loop_
_entity_poly.entity_id
_entity_poly.type
_entity_poly.pdbx_seq_one_letter_code
_entity_poly.pdbx_strand_id
1 'polypeptide(L)'
;MWVLFFILLFQVSAQNSVSHLEPIRIESVSKEDEDSTGDCKVLAKTIATANKKFPLPDIKSLKELVTWRASRCEKAPKGDGVVTQLCDADLASGKWIFFWEKKAKRGKLIRGFFICD
;
A
#
# COMPACT_ATOMS: atom_id res chain seq x y z
N MET A 1 47.61 19.23 24.19
CA MET A 1 46.84 18.21 23.47
C MET A 1 47.54 16.87 23.65
N TRP A 2 47.22 16.17 24.74
CA TRP A 2 47.46 14.75 25.10
C TRP A 2 46.27 14.44 26.06
N VAL A 3 45.39 13.46 25.84
CA VAL A 3 45.55 11.98 25.91
C VAL A 3 45.44 11.46 27.36
N LEU A 4 44.27 10.87 27.69
CA LEU A 4 44.03 9.86 28.75
C LEU A 4 44.11 10.38 30.22
N PHE A 5 43.61 9.71 31.28
CA PHE A 5 43.01 8.37 31.50
C PHE A 5 42.17 8.36 32.81
N PHE A 6 41.12 7.52 32.92
CA PHE A 6 40.60 6.76 34.10
C PHE A 6 40.55 7.42 35.52
N ILE A 7 39.47 7.26 36.31
CA ILE A 7 39.30 6.34 37.47
C ILE A 7 38.00 6.79 38.22
N LEU A 8 37.15 6.00 38.91
CA LEU A 8 36.73 4.58 38.91
C LEU A 8 35.33 4.44 39.59
N LEU A 9 34.59 3.37 39.27
CA LEU A 9 33.64 2.58 40.10
C LEU A 9 32.65 3.25 41.09
N PHE A 10 31.35 2.92 40.94
CA PHE A 10 30.47 2.52 42.07
C PHE A 10 29.35 1.54 41.60
N GLN A 11 29.50 0.27 41.99
CA GLN A 11 28.51 -0.63 42.63
C GLN A 11 27.04 -0.60 42.11
N VAL A 12 26.48 -1.63 41.46
CA VAL A 12 26.06 -2.97 41.94
C VAL A 12 24.94 -2.96 42.99
N SER A 13 23.70 -3.24 42.55
CA SER A 13 22.57 -3.95 43.20
C SER A 13 21.24 -3.51 42.54
N ALA A 14 20.18 -4.31 42.39
CA ALA A 14 19.93 -5.69 42.83
C ALA A 14 19.11 -6.47 41.76
N GLN A 15 19.18 -7.79 41.80
CA GLN A 15 18.27 -8.68 41.06
C GLN A 15 16.95 -8.84 41.84
N ASN A 16 15.80 -8.85 41.16
CA ASN A 16 14.57 -9.40 41.74
C ASN A 16 13.69 -10.11 40.69
N SER A 17 13.99 -11.40 40.52
CA SER A 17 13.04 -12.53 40.49
C SER A 17 11.66 -12.45 39.78
N VAL A 18 11.54 -13.30 38.75
CA VAL A 18 10.46 -14.31 38.56
C VAL A 18 9.07 -13.86 38.05
N SER A 19 8.89 -14.04 36.73
CA SER A 19 7.82 -14.80 36.06
C SER A 19 6.32 -14.48 36.29
N HIS A 20 5.71 -13.83 35.29
CA HIS A 20 4.43 -14.32 34.72
C HIS A 20 4.35 -13.96 33.22
N LEU A 21 4.11 -14.96 32.37
CA LEU A 21 3.86 -14.81 30.93
C LEU A 21 2.35 -14.82 30.68
N GLU A 22 1.83 -13.85 29.92
CA GLU A 22 0.65 -13.93 29.02
C GLU A 22 0.30 -12.52 28.48
N PRO A 23 -0.36 -12.40 27.31
CA PRO A 23 0.16 -12.82 26.02
C PRO A 23 0.31 -11.65 25.02
N ILE A 24 0.87 -11.98 23.87
CA ILE A 24 1.19 -11.13 22.72
C ILE A 24 0.06 -10.13 22.36
N ARG A 25 0.31 -8.83 22.54
CA ARG A 25 -0.44 -7.76 21.85
C ARG A 25 0.46 -7.12 20.79
N ILE A 26 0.51 -7.74 19.62
CA ILE A 26 1.03 -7.09 18.41
C ILE A 26 -0.01 -6.06 17.99
N GLU A 27 0.09 -4.84 18.52
CA GLU A 27 -0.36 -3.65 17.78
C GLU A 27 0.75 -3.27 16.79
N SER A 28 0.92 -4.13 15.78
CA SER A 28 1.52 -3.71 14.51
C SER A 28 0.53 -2.77 13.84
N VAL A 29 0.54 -1.50 14.26
CA VAL A 29 0.02 -0.41 13.44
C VAL A 29 0.82 -0.48 12.13
N SER A 30 0.17 -0.95 11.06
CA SER A 30 0.73 -1.10 9.73
C SER A 30 1.09 0.29 9.19
N LYS A 31 2.33 0.71 9.43
CA LYS A 31 2.86 1.99 8.94
C LYS A 31 3.29 1.87 7.47
N GLU A 32 2.38 1.34 6.63
CA GLU A 32 2.59 1.01 5.22
C GLU A 32 1.53 1.64 4.28
N ASP A 33 0.49 2.29 4.83
CA ASP A 33 -0.67 2.77 4.05
C ASP A 33 -0.52 4.18 3.40
N GLU A 34 0.49 4.98 3.77
CA GLU A 34 0.66 6.33 3.18
C GLU A 34 1.37 6.34 1.81
N ASP A 35 2.23 5.37 1.51
CA ASP A 35 3.05 5.36 0.29
C ASP A 35 2.29 4.72 -0.90
N SER A 36 1.66 3.57 -0.68
CA SER A 36 0.81 2.84 -1.64
C SER A 36 -0.36 3.67 -2.19
N THR A 37 -0.95 4.52 -1.34
CA THR A 37 -1.97 5.50 -1.73
C THR A 37 -1.43 6.52 -2.76
N GLY A 38 -0.15 6.88 -2.66
CA GLY A 38 0.54 7.78 -3.58
C GLY A 38 0.60 7.22 -5.00
N ASP A 39 1.02 5.98 -5.15
CA ASP A 39 1.13 5.33 -6.45
C ASP A 39 -0.25 5.14 -7.10
N CYS A 40 -1.29 4.76 -6.35
CA CYS A 40 -2.65 4.64 -6.90
C CYS A 40 -3.20 5.99 -7.38
N LYS A 41 -2.86 7.10 -6.70
CA LYS A 41 -3.21 8.47 -7.11
C LYS A 41 -2.50 8.88 -8.40
N VAL A 42 -1.23 8.50 -8.58
CA VAL A 42 -0.49 8.72 -9.83
C VAL A 42 -1.15 7.95 -10.98
N LEU A 43 -1.45 6.67 -10.80
CA LEU A 43 -2.11 5.85 -11.82
C LEU A 43 -3.48 6.43 -12.21
N ALA A 44 -4.32 6.79 -11.24
CA ALA A 44 -5.62 7.40 -11.50
C ALA A 44 -5.50 8.67 -12.37
N LYS A 45 -4.56 9.57 -12.02
CA LYS A 45 -4.27 10.79 -12.81
C LYS A 45 -3.78 10.46 -14.22
N THR A 46 -2.93 9.44 -14.38
CA THR A 46 -2.43 9.01 -15.69
C THR A 46 -3.54 8.42 -16.57
N ILE A 47 -4.46 7.63 -16.00
CA ILE A 47 -5.61 7.09 -16.74
C ILE A 47 -6.59 8.20 -17.12
N ALA A 48 -6.92 9.11 -16.18
CA ALA A 48 -7.79 10.26 -16.44
C ALA A 48 -7.26 11.16 -17.57
N THR A 49 -5.95 11.39 -17.60
CA THR A 49 -5.28 12.19 -18.65
C THR A 49 -5.37 11.50 -20.02
N ALA A 50 -5.20 10.18 -20.06
CA ALA A 50 -5.24 9.39 -21.30
C ALA A 50 -6.66 9.06 -21.79
N ASN A 51 -7.67 9.05 -20.91
CA ASN A 51 -9.01 8.60 -21.22
C ASN A 51 -10.09 9.39 -20.48
N LYS A 52 -10.75 10.29 -21.21
CA LYS A 52 -11.86 11.13 -20.70
C LYS A 52 -13.09 10.37 -20.20
N LYS A 53 -13.18 9.05 -20.41
CA LYS A 53 -14.26 8.19 -19.88
C LYS A 53 -13.95 7.62 -18.49
N PHE A 54 -12.75 7.84 -17.95
CA PHE A 54 -12.39 7.46 -16.59
C PHE A 54 -13.04 8.45 -15.61
N PRO A 55 -13.95 8.01 -14.72
CA PRO A 55 -14.52 8.87 -13.69
C PRO A 55 -13.46 9.18 -12.63
N LEU A 56 -13.62 10.31 -11.93
CA LEU A 56 -12.69 10.70 -10.87
C LEU A 56 -13.00 9.90 -9.57
N PRO A 57 -12.06 9.11 -9.04
CA PRO A 57 -12.24 8.40 -7.77
C PRO A 57 -12.16 9.35 -6.56
N ASP A 58 -12.77 8.98 -5.44
CA ASP A 58 -12.49 9.66 -4.16
C ASP A 58 -11.07 9.30 -3.71
N ILE A 59 -10.23 10.32 -3.61
CA ILE A 59 -8.82 10.21 -3.21
C ILE A 59 -8.68 9.57 -1.82
N LYS A 60 -9.66 9.76 -0.92
CA LYS A 60 -9.64 9.17 0.43
C LYS A 60 -9.93 7.67 0.47
N SER A 61 -10.48 7.13 -0.62
CA SER A 61 -10.84 5.71 -0.75
C SER A 61 -9.85 4.89 -1.56
N LEU A 62 -8.84 5.54 -2.15
CA LEU A 62 -7.82 4.87 -2.96
C LEU A 62 -7.15 3.78 -2.15
N LYS A 63 -7.19 2.55 -2.67
CA LYS A 63 -6.58 1.38 -2.06
C LYS A 63 -5.81 0.59 -3.09
N GLU A 64 -4.54 0.32 -2.82
CA GLU A 64 -3.75 -0.63 -3.60
C GLU A 64 -4.15 -2.08 -3.28
N LEU A 65 -4.10 -2.96 -4.30
CA LEU A 65 -4.48 -4.36 -4.19
C LEU A 65 -3.33 -5.29 -4.60
N VAL A 66 -2.99 -6.26 -3.76
CA VAL A 66 -2.01 -7.31 -4.10
C VAL A 66 -2.55 -8.25 -5.20
N THR A 67 -3.87 -8.36 -5.35
CA THR A 67 -4.51 -9.22 -6.37
C THR A 67 -5.87 -8.68 -6.81
N TRP A 68 -6.24 -8.93 -8.08
CA TRP A 68 -7.52 -8.48 -8.63
C TRP A 68 -8.73 -9.15 -7.97
N ARG A 69 -8.53 -10.30 -7.31
CA ARG A 69 -9.58 -10.97 -6.50
C ARG A 69 -9.94 -10.23 -5.21
N ALA A 70 -9.11 -9.27 -4.80
CA ALA A 70 -9.43 -8.37 -3.68
C ALA A 70 -10.19 -7.11 -4.13
N SER A 71 -10.43 -6.94 -5.43
CA SER A 71 -11.25 -5.84 -5.96
C SER A 71 -12.72 -6.17 -5.85
N ARG A 72 -13.54 -5.17 -5.49
CA ARG A 72 -15.01 -5.31 -5.45
C ARG A 72 -15.62 -5.60 -6.82
N CYS A 73 -14.92 -5.29 -7.91
CA CYS A 73 -15.41 -5.56 -9.25
C CYS A 73 -15.26 -7.03 -9.68
N GLU A 74 -14.52 -7.86 -8.93
CA GLU A 74 -14.26 -9.30 -9.16
C GLU A 74 -13.82 -9.69 -10.59
N LYS A 75 -13.37 -8.72 -11.39
CA LYS A 75 -13.07 -8.87 -12.82
C LYS A 75 -11.57 -8.75 -13.06
N ALA A 76 -10.97 -9.80 -13.60
CA ALA A 76 -9.56 -9.81 -13.93
C ALA A 76 -9.18 -8.75 -15.00
N PRO A 77 -8.00 -8.10 -14.89
CA PRO A 77 -7.44 -7.24 -15.94
C PRO A 77 -7.41 -7.92 -17.33
N LYS A 78 -7.92 -7.24 -18.35
CA LYS A 78 -8.11 -7.84 -19.69
C LYS A 78 -6.81 -8.06 -20.47
N GLY A 79 -6.63 -9.29 -20.96
CA GLY A 79 -5.61 -9.71 -21.95
C GLY A 79 -4.18 -9.84 -21.40
N ASP A 80 -3.28 -10.36 -22.23
CA ASP A 80 -1.87 -10.66 -21.89
C ASP A 80 -1.08 -9.52 -21.25
N GLY A 81 -0.22 -9.87 -20.29
CA GLY A 81 0.77 -9.00 -19.67
C GLY A 81 1.00 -9.36 -18.20
N VAL A 82 2.04 -8.80 -17.60
CA VAL A 82 2.27 -8.86 -16.15
C VAL A 82 1.63 -7.62 -15.53
N VAL A 83 0.71 -7.81 -14.59
CA VAL A 83 0.14 -6.71 -13.81
C VAL A 83 1.25 -6.07 -12.97
N THR A 84 1.39 -4.75 -13.06
CA THR A 84 2.38 -3.98 -12.31
C THR A 84 1.76 -3.19 -11.17
N GLN A 85 0.46 -2.89 -11.25
CA GLN A 85 -0.26 -2.14 -10.23
C GLN A 85 -1.77 -2.40 -10.31
N LEU A 86 -2.45 -2.45 -9.18
CA LEU A 86 -3.90 -2.63 -9.05
C LEU A 86 -4.45 -1.70 -7.97
N CYS A 87 -5.54 -0.99 -8.27
CA CYS A 87 -6.14 -0.03 -7.36
C CYS A 87 -7.67 -0.09 -7.41
N ASP A 88 -8.31 0.02 -6.25
CA ASP A 88 -9.75 0.18 -6.08
C ASP A 88 -10.05 1.56 -5.47
N ALA A 89 -11.24 2.11 -5.72
CA ALA A 89 -11.75 3.32 -5.06
C ALA A 89 -13.29 3.46 -5.18
N ASP A 90 -13.88 4.25 -4.28
CA ASP A 90 -15.24 4.77 -4.38
C ASP A 90 -15.36 5.80 -5.51
N LEU A 91 -16.55 5.86 -6.11
CA LEU A 91 -17.00 6.97 -6.96
C LEU A 91 -18.08 7.77 -6.24
N ALA A 92 -18.13 9.09 -6.50
CA ALA A 92 -19.16 9.98 -5.95
C ALA A 92 -20.61 9.59 -6.32
N SER A 93 -20.80 8.69 -7.31
CA SER A 93 -22.09 8.10 -7.66
C SER A 93 -22.50 6.89 -6.78
N GLY A 94 -21.75 6.58 -5.71
CA GLY A 94 -21.96 5.39 -4.87
C GLY A 94 -21.56 4.07 -5.51
N LYS A 95 -20.85 4.10 -6.65
CA LYS A 95 -20.33 2.94 -7.39
C LYS A 95 -18.86 2.70 -7.07
N TRP A 96 -18.32 1.55 -7.42
CA TRP A 96 -16.88 1.28 -7.34
C TRP A 96 -16.16 1.46 -8.68
N ILE A 97 -14.87 1.80 -8.60
CA ILE A 97 -13.93 1.66 -9.71
C ILE A 97 -12.75 0.77 -9.33
N PHE A 98 -12.44 -0.16 -10.22
CA PHE A 98 -11.21 -0.95 -10.22
C PHE A 98 -10.36 -0.51 -11.41
N PHE A 99 -9.08 -0.25 -11.21
CA PHE A 99 -8.17 0.19 -12.26
C PHE A 99 -6.76 -0.36 -12.07
N TRP A 100 -6.02 -0.48 -13.17
CA TRP A 100 -4.75 -1.21 -13.18
C TRP A 100 -3.77 -0.69 -14.22
N GLU A 101 -2.49 -1.01 -13.97
CA GLU A 101 -1.43 -1.00 -14.98
C GLU A 101 -0.88 -2.42 -15.16
N LYS A 102 -0.49 -2.73 -16.41
CA LYS A 102 0.26 -3.94 -16.74
C LYS A 102 1.32 -3.68 -17.80
N LYS A 103 2.41 -4.45 -17.75
CA LYS A 103 3.47 -4.48 -18.75
C LYS A 103 3.18 -5.59 -19.77
N ALA A 104 2.96 -5.20 -21.03
CA ALA A 104 2.75 -6.15 -22.13
C ALA A 104 4.07 -6.78 -22.61
N LYS A 105 3.99 -7.86 -23.40
CA LYS A 105 5.13 -8.64 -23.94
C LYS A 105 6.21 -7.82 -24.68
N ARG A 106 5.91 -6.61 -25.13
CA ARG A 106 6.86 -5.67 -25.79
C ARG A 106 7.28 -4.49 -24.88
N GLY A 107 7.19 -4.64 -23.55
CA GLY A 107 7.53 -3.59 -22.58
C GLY A 107 6.54 -2.43 -22.47
N LYS A 108 5.60 -2.27 -23.42
CA LYS A 108 4.54 -1.26 -23.40
C LYS A 108 3.66 -1.41 -22.15
N LEU A 109 3.51 -0.32 -21.40
CA LEU A 109 2.52 -0.20 -20.33
C LEU A 109 1.11 -0.06 -20.94
N ILE A 110 0.17 -0.85 -20.43
CA ILE A 110 -1.25 -0.82 -20.79
C ILE A 110 -2.02 -0.60 -19.49
N ARG A 111 -2.92 0.38 -19.52
CA ARG A 111 -3.78 0.74 -18.38
C ARG A 111 -5.23 0.45 -18.71
N GLY A 112 -6.03 0.15 -17.70
CA GLY A 112 -7.45 -0.12 -17.86
C GLY A 112 -8.22 0.08 -16.57
N PHE A 113 -9.54 0.07 -16.69
CA PHE A 113 -10.45 0.17 -15.55
C PHE A 113 -11.78 -0.54 -15.83
N PHE A 114 -12.48 -0.86 -14.75
CA PHE A 114 -13.89 -1.26 -14.72
C PHE A 114 -14.61 -0.42 -13.68
N ILE A 115 -15.84 -0.04 -14.00
CA ILE A 115 -16.81 0.46 -13.01
C ILE A 115 -17.70 -0.73 -12.65
N CYS A 116 -17.98 -0.90 -11.36
CA CYS A 116 -18.94 -1.87 -10.85
C CYS A 116 -19.90 -1.19 -9.87
N ASP A 117 -20.97 -1.89 -9.52
CA ASP A 117 -21.97 -1.48 -8.54
C ASP A 117 -21.51 -1.81 -7.12
#